data_AF-A0A349UK36-F1
#
_entry.id   AF-A0A349UK36-F1
#
_cell.length_a   1.000
_cell.length_b   1.000
_cell.length_c   1.000
_cell.angle_alpha   90.00
_cell.angle_beta   90.00
_cell.angle_gamma   90.00
#
_symmetry.space_group_name_H-M   'P 1'
#
loop_
_entity.id
_entity.type
_entity.pdbx_description
1 polymer ?
#
loop_
_entity_poly.entity_id
_entity_poly.type
_entity_poly.pdbx_seq_one_letter_code
_entity_poly.pdbx_strand_id
1 'polypeptide(L)' 'MTLAYFDCFAGASGDMIVGALLDAGADFPSLARQLASLGVEGLSVRAETT' A
#
# COMPACT_ATOMS: atom_id res chain seq x y z
N MET A 1 0.12 -20.97 1.07
CA MET A 1 -0.97 -20.16 0.49
C MET A 1 -0.92 -18.82 1.19
N THR A 2 -0.72 -17.73 0.45
CA THR A 2 -0.63 -16.38 1.02
C THR A 2 -1.91 -15.64 0.67
N LEU A 3 -2.69 -15.25 1.69
CA LEU A 3 -3.98 -14.57 1.54
C LEU A 3 -3.91 -13.23 2.25
N ALA A 4 -4.18 -12.15 1.52
CA ALA A 4 -4.49 -10.84 2.12
C ALA A 4 -6.02 -10.74 2.26
N TYR A 5 -6.51 -10.74 3.49
CA TYR A 5 -7.93 -10.61 3.81
C TYR A 5 -8.17 -9.26 4.48
N PHE A 6 -9.11 -8.48 3.93
CA PHE A 6 -9.51 -7.18 4.46
C PHE A 6 -10.94 -7.25 4.97
N ASP A 7 -11.15 -7.16 6.28
CA ASP A 7 -12.46 -6.94 6.89
C ASP A 7 -12.68 -5.44 7.09
N CYS A 8 -13.20 -4.79 6.06
CA CYS A 8 -13.40 -3.34 6.02
C CYS A 8 -14.80 -2.91 6.49
N PHE A 9 -15.29 -3.41 7.63
CA PHE A 9 -16.65 -3.10 8.12
C PHE A 9 -16.95 -1.59 8.21
N ALA A 10 -15.94 -0.77 8.51
CA ALA A 10 -16.01 0.70 8.57
C ALA A 10 -15.23 1.40 7.45
N GLY A 11 -14.80 0.65 6.42
CA GLY A 11 -13.89 1.11 5.38
C GLY A 11 -12.40 1.03 5.76
N ALA A 12 -11.54 1.11 4.74
CA ALA A 12 -10.10 1.24 4.87
C ALA A 12 -9.61 2.23 3.81
N SER A 13 -8.80 3.20 4.19
CA SER A 13 -8.24 4.20 3.29
C SER A 13 -7.03 3.63 2.56
N GLY A 14 -6.68 4.24 1.42
CA GLY A 14 -5.58 3.75 0.59
C GLY A 14 -4.23 3.72 1.31
N ASP A 15 -3.94 4.73 2.13
CA ASP A 15 -2.74 4.79 2.97
C ASP A 15 -2.72 3.73 4.09
N MET A 16 -3.87 3.41 4.69
CA MET A 16 -4.00 2.30 5.65
C MET A 16 -3.63 0.96 4.99
N ILE A 17 -4.12 0.71 3.77
CA ILE A 17 -3.82 -0.51 3.03
C ILE A 17 -2.33 -0.56 2.63
N VAL A 18 -1.79 0.55 2.13
CA VAL A 18 -0.37 0.67 1.76
C VAL A 18 0.54 0.42 2.95
N GLY A 19 0.24 1.01 4.11
CA GLY A 19 0.97 0.79 5.36
C GLY A 19 0.93 -0.67 5.80
N ALA A 20 -0.26 -1.29 5.78
CA ALA A 20 -0.44 -2.70 6.16
C ALA A 20 0.34 -3.66 5.24
N LEU A 21 0.40 -3.38 3.94
CA LEU A 21 1.20 -4.19 3.00
C LEU A 21 2.70 -4.08 3.27
N LEU A 22 3.19 -2.87 3.57
CA LEU A 22 4.60 -2.65 3.93
C LEU A 22 4.94 -3.37 5.25
N ASP A 23 4.08 -3.29 6.26
CA ASP A 23 4.24 -3.99 7.54
C ASP A 23 4.22 -5.52 7.36
N ALA A 24 3.38 -6.02 6.46
CA ALA A 24 3.34 -7.43 6.07
C ALA A 24 4.57 -7.90 5.25
N GLY A 25 5.52 -7.02 4.95
CA GLY A 25 6.78 -7.33 4.26
C GLY A 25 6.75 -7.18 2.74
N ALA A 26 5.76 -6.47 2.18
CA ALA A 26 5.78 -6.12 0.76
C ALA A 26 6.98 -5.22 0.44
N ASP A 27 7.61 -5.43 -0.72
CA ASP A 27 8.74 -4.62 -1.14
C ASP A 27 8.27 -3.23 -1.61
N PHE A 28 8.89 -2.19 -1.06
CA PHE A 28 8.53 -0.80 -1.38
C PHE A 28 8.64 -0.48 -2.89
N PRO A 29 9.69 -0.90 -3.63
CA PRO A 29 9.79 -0.60 -5.07
C PRO A 29 8.66 -1.20 -5.91
N SER A 30 8.21 -2.42 -5.63
CA SER A 30 7.05 -3.02 -6.28
C SER A 30 5.78 -2.27 -5.91
N LEU A 31 5.58 -1.96 -4.62
CA LEU A 31 4.41 -1.22 -4.17
C LEU A 31 4.29 0.15 -4.83
N ALA A 32 5.41 0.89 -4.92
CA ALA A 32 5.47 2.18 -5.61
C ALA A 32 5.12 2.07 -7.11
N ARG A 33 5.59 1.02 -7.80
CA ARG A 33 5.23 0.77 -9.21
C ARG A 33 3.74 0.46 -9.38
N GLN A 34 3.18 -0.34 -8.48
CA GLN A 34 1.75 -0.67 -8.52
C GLN A 34 0.89 0.57 -8.25
N LEU A 35 1.27 1.41 -7.28
CA LEU A 35 0.58 2.68 -7.02
C LEU A 35 0.66 3.64 -8.22
N ALA A 36 1.81 3.72 -8.89
CA ALA A 36 1.96 4.54 -10.09
C ALA A 36 1.05 4.07 -11.24
N SER A 37 0.81 2.76 -11.38
CA SER A 37 -0.07 2.20 -12.40
C SER A 37 -1.54 2.62 -12.27
N LEU A 38 -1.95 3.17 -11.12
CA LEU A 38 -3.30 3.69 -10.91
C LEU A 38 -3.56 5.00 -11.66
N GLY A 39 -2.51 5.70 -12.13
CA GLY A 39 -2.65 6.94 -12.91
C GLY A 39 -3.25 8.11 -12.12
N VAL A 40 -3.11 8.11 -10.79
CA VAL A 40 -3.63 9.18 -9.93
C VAL A 40 -2.70 10.39 -9.99
N GLU A 41 -3.20 11.48 -10.57
CA GLU A 41 -2.45 12.73 -10.64
C GLU A 41 -2.11 13.26 -9.24
N GLY A 42 -0.86 13.67 -9.06
CA GLY A 42 -0.36 14.20 -7.79
C GLY A 42 -0.04 13.16 -6.71
N LEU A 43 -0.24 11.86 -6.97
CA LEU A 43 0.14 10.81 -6.03
C LEU A 43 1.66 10.59 -6.03
N SER A 44 2.29 10.69 -4.86
CA SER A 44 3.70 10.34 -4.65
C SER A 44 3.86 9.62 -3.31
N VAL A 45 4.81 8.69 -3.23
CA VAL A 45 5.11 7.92 -2.02
C VAL A 45 6.60 7.96 -1.70
N ARG A 46 6.95 7.97 -0.42
CA ARG A 46 8.32 7.97 0.10
C ARG A 46 8.39 7.03 1.31
N ALA A 47 9.52 6.37 1.48
CA ALA A 47 9.82 5.58 2.66
C ALA A 47 11.06 6.16 3.34
N GLU A 48 11.01 6.27 4.67
CA GLU A 48 12.08 6.81 5.51
C GLU A 48 12.36 5.81 6.62
N THR A 49 13.63 5.64 6.97
CA THR A 49 14.05 4.82 8.12
C THR A 49 14.27 5.75 9.31
N THR A 50 13.74 5.36 10.48
CA THR A 50 13.98 6.05 11.75
C THR A 50 15.38 5.74 12.27
#